data_AF-A0ABD5WJ34-F1
#
_entry.id   AF-A0ABD5WJ34-F1
#
_cell.length_a   1.000
_cell.length_b   1.000
_cell.length_c   1.000
_cell.angle_alpha   90.00
_cell.angle_beta   90.00
_cell.angle_gamma   90.00
#
_symmetry.space_group_name_H-M   'P 1'
#
loop_
_entity.id
_entity.type
_entity.pdbx_description
1 polymer ?
#
loop_
_entity_poly.entity_id
_entity_poly.type
_entity_poly.pdbx_seq_one_letter_code
_entity_poly.pdbx_strand_id
1 'polypeptide(L)'
;MIVGISRVPRSEARYAASKADDVLAIEGDLKDIERIENRPGDIDVLTEENGERIGHELKSSSDKGEVGDIVEGYEELIDKGVVDDYRLVFKRDPSNELEQYMDSNGINYEVYTPEE
;
A
#
# COMPACT_ATOMS: atom_id res chain seq x y z
N MET A 1 7.39 11.49 -26.39
CA MET A 1 6.07 11.04 -25.92
C MET A 1 5.96 11.52 -24.49
N ILE A 2 5.19 12.58 -24.24
CA ILE A 2 5.01 13.13 -22.90
C ILE A 2 3.93 12.28 -22.25
N VAL A 3 4.33 11.37 -21.37
CA VAL A 3 3.41 10.60 -20.55
C VAL A 3 2.63 11.62 -19.72
N GLY A 4 1.30 11.59 -19.88
CA GLY A 4 0.40 12.46 -19.14
C GLY A 4 0.64 12.24 -17.66
N ILE A 5 1.02 13.30 -16.96
CA ILE A 5 1.19 13.30 -15.52
C ILE A 5 -0.22 13.14 -14.93
N SER A 6 -0.72 11.89 -14.82
CA SER A 6 -1.72 11.61 -13.79
C SER A 6 -1.11 12.15 -12.51
N ARG A 7 -1.83 13.02 -11.83
CA ARG A 7 -1.36 13.62 -10.57
C ARG A 7 -1.31 12.52 -9.52
N VAL A 8 -0.25 11.73 -9.54
CA VAL A 8 0.13 10.85 -8.44
C VAL A 8 0.22 11.74 -7.20
N PRO A 9 -0.56 11.47 -6.14
CA PRO A 9 -0.43 12.19 -4.89
C PRO A 9 1.04 12.27 -4.44
N ARG A 10 1.43 13.44 -3.92
CA ARG A 10 2.82 13.73 -3.56
C ARG A 10 3.40 12.72 -2.55
N SER A 11 2.55 12.12 -1.73
CA SER A 11 2.97 11.09 -0.76
C SER A 11 3.36 9.77 -1.41
N GLU A 12 2.58 9.29 -2.39
CA GLU A 12 2.92 8.09 -3.16
C GLU A 12 4.21 8.30 -3.93
N ALA A 13 4.34 9.42 -4.63
CA ALA A 13 5.57 9.75 -5.36
C ALA A 13 6.80 9.81 -4.43
N ARG A 14 6.65 10.32 -3.20
CA ARG A 14 7.73 10.36 -2.20
C ARG A 14 8.08 8.98 -1.66
N TYR A 15 7.09 8.12 -1.43
CA TYR A 15 7.32 6.76 -0.94
C TYR A 15 7.90 5.88 -2.05
N ALA A 16 7.34 5.94 -3.26
CA ALA A 16 7.89 5.27 -4.44
C ALA A 16 9.33 5.71 -4.70
N ALA A 17 9.65 7.00 -4.57
CA ALA A 17 11.03 7.48 -4.69
C ALA A 17 11.97 6.90 -3.60
N SER A 18 11.48 6.64 -2.38
CA SER A 18 12.29 5.96 -1.34
C SER A 18 12.51 4.47 -1.59
N LYS A 19 11.74 3.87 -2.50
CA LYS A 19 11.80 2.46 -2.91
C LYS A 19 12.21 2.31 -4.38
N ALA A 20 12.81 3.34 -4.97
CA ALA A 20 12.92 3.48 -6.43
C ALA A 20 13.62 2.32 -7.15
N ASP A 21 14.49 1.58 -6.45
CA ASP A 21 15.16 0.39 -6.99
C ASP A 21 14.20 -0.81 -7.15
N ASP A 22 13.13 -0.85 -6.36
CA ASP A 22 12.20 -1.99 -6.24
C ASP A 22 10.80 -1.68 -6.81
N VAL A 23 10.48 -0.42 -7.13
CA VAL A 23 9.14 -0.04 -7.61
C VAL A 23 8.84 -0.62 -9.00
N LEU A 24 7.74 -1.36 -9.09
CA LEU A 24 7.16 -1.84 -10.34
C LEU A 24 6.13 -0.86 -10.91
N ALA A 25 5.25 -0.33 -10.05
CA ALA A 25 4.18 0.57 -10.44
C ALA A 25 3.63 1.38 -9.25
N ILE A 26 2.84 2.39 -9.54
CA ILE A 26 2.10 3.24 -8.59
C ILE A 26 0.64 3.35 -9.05
N GLU A 27 -0.29 3.75 -8.17
CA GLU A 27 -1.75 3.76 -8.39
C GLU A 27 -2.16 4.25 -9.81
N GLY A 28 -1.55 5.34 -10.27
CA GLY A 28 -1.82 5.93 -11.59
C GLY A 28 -1.53 5.04 -12.80
N ASP A 29 -0.59 4.11 -12.65
CA ASP A 29 -0.13 3.13 -13.66
C ASP A 29 -0.81 1.77 -13.50
N LEU A 30 -1.39 1.48 -12.32
CA LEU A 30 -2.03 0.22 -11.96
C LEU A 30 -3.42 0.02 -12.57
N LYS A 31 -3.85 0.88 -13.51
CA LYS A 31 -5.20 0.89 -14.10
C LYS A 31 -5.58 -0.41 -14.83
N ASP A 32 -4.59 -1.19 -15.26
CA ASP A 32 -4.78 -2.48 -15.93
C ASP A 32 -4.61 -3.68 -14.99
N ILE A 33 -4.10 -3.47 -13.76
CA ILE A 33 -4.18 -4.47 -12.70
C ILE A 33 -5.65 -4.53 -12.29
N GLU A 34 -6.20 -5.72 -12.02
CA GLU A 34 -7.59 -5.89 -11.60
C GLU A 34 -7.89 -4.98 -10.40
N ARG A 35 -8.34 -3.76 -10.67
CA ARG A 35 -9.04 -2.93 -9.71
C ARG A 35 -10.29 -3.71 -9.40
N ILE A 36 -10.28 -4.40 -8.27
CA ILE A 36 -11.49 -4.99 -7.73
C ILE A 36 -12.38 -3.78 -7.37
N GLU A 37 -13.19 -3.36 -8.33
CA GLU A 37 -13.95 -2.11 -8.26
C GLU A 37 -14.67 -2.02 -6.91
N ASN A 38 -14.31 -1.00 -6.13
CA ASN A 38 -14.92 -0.64 -4.85
C ASN A 38 -14.66 -1.56 -3.65
N ARG A 39 -13.48 -2.19 -3.54
CA ARG A 39 -13.06 -2.81 -2.26
C ARG A 39 -11.91 -2.05 -1.58
N PRO A 40 -11.91 -1.95 -0.25
CA PRO A 40 -10.74 -1.52 0.52
C PRO A 40 -9.56 -2.48 0.24
N GLY A 41 -8.32 -1.99 0.12
CA GLY A 41 -7.17 -2.72 -0.44
C GLY A 41 -6.65 -2.10 -1.74
N ASP A 42 -6.52 -0.77 -1.79
CA ASP A 42 -6.02 -0.08 -2.99
C ASP A 42 -4.49 -0.19 -3.01
N ILE A 43 -3.94 -0.62 -4.14
CA ILE A 43 -2.49 -0.67 -4.28
C ILE A 43 -2.03 0.73 -4.67
N ASP A 44 -1.51 1.48 -3.69
CA ASP A 44 -0.94 2.80 -3.93
C ASP A 44 0.43 2.68 -4.61
N VAL A 45 1.25 1.72 -4.15
CA VAL A 45 2.57 1.42 -4.70
C VAL A 45 2.76 -0.09 -4.77
N LEU A 46 3.31 -0.58 -5.87
CA LEU A 46 3.70 -1.98 -6.06
C LEU A 46 5.21 -2.08 -6.17
N THR A 47 5.85 -2.90 -5.35
CA THR A 47 7.29 -3.18 -5.40
C THR A 47 7.57 -4.66 -5.68
N GLU A 48 8.78 -4.98 -6.14
CA GLU A 48 9.33 -6.34 -6.15
C GLU A 48 10.44 -6.43 -5.08
N GLU A 49 10.14 -7.04 -3.94
CA GLU A 49 11.10 -7.21 -2.83
C GLU A 49 11.49 -8.68 -2.76
N ASN A 50 12.77 -9.01 -2.98
CA ASN A 50 13.28 -10.39 -2.98
C ASN A 50 12.56 -11.36 -3.96
N GLY A 51 11.99 -10.84 -5.05
CA GLY A 51 11.24 -11.61 -6.04
C GLY A 51 9.76 -11.81 -5.70
N GLU A 52 9.26 -11.16 -4.65
CA GLU A 52 7.84 -11.12 -4.26
C GLU A 52 7.25 -9.75 -4.61
N ARG A 53 6.05 -9.74 -5.21
CA ARG A 53 5.30 -8.50 -5.50
C ARG A 53 4.59 -8.05 -4.23
N ILE A 54 5.00 -6.91 -3.68
CA ILE A 54 4.44 -6.37 -2.45
C ILE A 54 3.54 -5.17 -2.77
N GLY A 55 2.28 -5.27 -2.40
CA GLY A 55 1.34 -4.14 -2.49
C GLY A 55 1.43 -3.25 -1.24
N HIS A 56 1.56 -1.94 -1.44
CA HIS A 56 1.66 -0.96 -0.36
C HIS A 56 0.46 -0.02 -0.38
N GLU A 57 -0.16 0.19 0.78
CA GLU A 57 -1.23 1.17 0.98
C GLU A 57 -0.75 2.23 1.97
N LEU A 58 -0.81 3.51 1.58
CA LEU A 58 -0.28 4.64 2.32
C LEU A 58 -1.38 5.33 3.13
N LYS A 59 -1.35 5.16 4.45
CA LYS A 59 -2.31 5.78 5.36
C LYS A 59 -1.76 6.98 6.09
N SER A 60 -2.54 8.07 6.08
CA SER A 60 -2.30 9.16 7.02
C SER A 60 -2.89 8.83 8.39
N SER A 61 -4.04 8.17 8.45
CA SER A 61 -4.69 7.71 9.69
C SER A 61 -5.75 6.70 9.33
N SER A 62 -5.98 5.74 10.21
CA SER A 62 -7.03 4.74 10.07
C SER A 62 -7.55 4.31 11.45
N ASP A 63 -8.61 3.52 11.45
CA ASP A 63 -9.08 2.78 12.62
C ASP A 63 -9.06 1.27 12.36
N LYS A 64 -9.44 0.47 13.36
CA LYS A 64 -9.43 -1.00 13.26
C LYS A 64 -10.39 -1.54 12.19
N GLY A 65 -11.53 -0.86 11.99
CA GLY A 65 -12.50 -1.26 10.98
C GLY A 65 -11.92 -1.06 9.59
N GLU A 66 -11.37 0.14 9.33
CA GLU A 66 -10.73 0.45 8.05
C GLU A 66 -9.52 -0.45 7.78
N VAL A 67 -8.68 -0.74 8.78
CA VAL A 67 -7.56 -1.67 8.61
C VAL A 67 -8.04 -3.08 8.29
N GLY A 68 -9.06 -3.59 8.99
CA GLY A 68 -9.63 -4.91 8.71
C GLY A 68 -10.17 -5.01 7.29
N ASP A 69 -10.90 -3.99 6.85
CA ASP A 69 -11.42 -3.83 5.50
C ASP A 69 -10.28 -3.88 4.45
N ILE A 70 -9.17 -3.16 4.67
CA ILE A 70 -8.02 -3.13 3.75
C ILE A 70 -7.34 -4.49 3.67
N VAL A 71 -7.17 -5.15 4.82
CA VAL A 71 -6.57 -6.48 4.90
C VAL A 71 -7.39 -7.48 4.11
N GLU A 72 -8.72 -7.47 4.25
CA GLU A 72 -9.62 -8.35 3.48
C GLU A 72 -9.42 -8.17 1.97
N GLY A 73 -9.28 -6.93 1.47
CA GLY A 73 -8.99 -6.72 0.05
C GLY A 73 -7.63 -7.21 -0.39
N TYR A 74 -6.59 -7.04 0.42
CA TYR A 74 -5.27 -7.57 0.10
C TYR A 74 -5.24 -9.10 0.11
N GLU A 75 -5.94 -9.75 1.04
CA GLU A 75 -6.11 -11.21 1.04
C GLU A 75 -6.74 -11.70 -0.28
N GLU A 76 -7.76 -10.99 -0.79
CA GLU A 76 -8.34 -11.32 -2.10
C GLU A 76 -7.35 -11.14 -3.27
N LEU A 77 -6.51 -10.11 -3.22
CA LEU A 77 -5.49 -9.86 -4.24
C LEU A 77 -4.38 -10.93 -4.21
N ILE A 78 -4.01 -11.40 -3.02
CA ILE A 78 -3.08 -12.51 -2.81
C ILE A 78 -3.67 -13.82 -3.33
N ASP A 79 -4.92 -14.13 -2.99
CA ASP A 79 -5.61 -15.35 -3.44
C ASP A 79 -5.73 -15.42 -4.97
N LYS A 80 -5.82 -14.26 -5.63
CA LYS A 80 -5.82 -14.15 -7.09
C LYS A 80 -4.43 -14.17 -7.73
N GLY A 81 -3.36 -14.11 -6.93
CA GLY A 81 -1.98 -14.01 -7.39
C GLY A 81 -1.63 -12.67 -8.03
N VAL A 82 -2.34 -11.59 -7.67
CA VAL A 82 -2.05 -10.23 -8.15
C VAL A 82 -0.82 -9.67 -7.44
N VAL A 83 -0.77 -9.84 -6.12
CA VAL A 83 0.40 -9.58 -5.27
C VAL A 83 0.72 -10.85 -4.48
N ASP A 84 1.92 -10.92 -3.93
CA ASP A 84 2.38 -12.06 -3.15
C ASP A 84 2.30 -11.77 -1.63
N ASP A 85 2.42 -10.51 -1.22
CA ASP A 85 2.15 -10.02 0.14
C ASP A 85 1.77 -8.52 0.11
N TYR A 86 1.45 -7.94 1.27
CA TYR A 86 1.07 -6.53 1.41
C TYR A 86 1.74 -5.85 2.62
N ARG A 87 1.75 -4.51 2.59
CA ARG A 87 2.21 -3.69 3.73
C ARG A 87 1.40 -2.41 3.85
N LEU A 88 0.95 -2.10 5.07
CA LEU A 88 0.38 -0.80 5.39
C LEU A 88 1.49 0.19 5.75
N VAL A 89 1.51 1.34 5.10
CA VAL A 89 2.55 2.37 5.27
C VAL A 89 1.93 3.60 5.92
N PHE A 90 2.20 3.80 7.21
CA PHE A 90 1.65 4.93 7.95
C PHE A 90 2.57 6.15 7.89
N LYS A 91 2.01 7.32 7.55
CA LYS A 91 2.77 8.59 7.46
C LYS A 91 3.12 9.19 8.82
N ARG A 92 2.49 8.68 9.87
CA ARG A 92 2.65 9.03 11.30
C ARG A 92 2.36 7.79 12.13
N ASP A 93 2.89 7.72 13.34
CA ASP A 93 2.66 6.57 14.22
C ASP A 93 1.15 6.28 14.37
N PRO A 94 0.72 5.03 14.17
CA PRO A 94 -0.62 4.61 14.51
C PRO A 94 -0.87 4.81 16.01
N SER A 95 -2.14 4.83 16.43
CA SER A 95 -2.43 4.85 17.87
C SER A 95 -1.98 3.53 18.51
N ASN A 96 -1.56 3.55 19.79
CA ASN A 96 -1.19 2.32 20.51
C ASN A 96 -2.27 1.23 20.43
N GLU A 97 -3.55 1.63 20.40
CA GLU A 97 -4.67 0.70 20.28
C GLU A 97 -4.71 0.03 18.90
N LEU A 98 -4.37 0.77 17.84
CA LEU A 98 -4.30 0.26 16.48
C LEU A 98 -3.05 -0.60 16.27
N GLU A 99 -1.89 -0.19 16.79
CA GLU A 99 -0.66 -0.99 16.78
C GLU A 99 -0.89 -2.35 17.44
N GLN A 100 -1.45 -2.37 18.66
CA GLN A 100 -1.77 -3.62 19.35
C GLN A 100 -2.73 -4.51 18.55
N TYR A 101 -3.68 -3.91 17.84
CA TYR A 101 -4.58 -4.65 16.97
C TYR A 101 -3.83 -5.25 15.77
N MET A 102 -2.98 -4.48 15.11
CA MET A 102 -2.18 -4.97 13.98
C MET A 102 -1.23 -6.08 14.41
N ASP A 103 -0.50 -5.89 15.51
CA ASP A 103 0.41 -6.89 16.08
C ASP A 103 -0.32 -8.19 16.46
N SER A 104 -1.49 -8.07 17.11
CA SER A 104 -2.27 -9.24 17.55
C SER A 104 -2.85 -10.05 16.39
N ASN A 105 -3.04 -9.43 15.22
CA ASN A 105 -3.55 -10.09 14.03
C ASN A 105 -2.45 -10.40 12.99
N GLY A 106 -1.18 -10.08 13.29
CA GLY A 106 -0.07 -10.31 12.36
C GLY A 106 -0.14 -9.46 11.09
N ILE A 107 -0.72 -8.26 11.17
CA ILE A 107 -0.86 -7.34 10.04
C ILE A 107 0.47 -6.62 9.79
N ASN A 108 1.00 -6.75 8.59
CA ASN A 108 2.26 -6.14 8.18
C ASN A 108 2.10 -4.62 8.02
N TYR A 109 2.84 -3.84 8.81
CA TYR A 109 2.89 -2.39 8.68
C TYR A 109 4.28 -1.80 8.87
N GLU A 110 4.50 -0.61 8.32
CA GLU A 110 5.66 0.24 8.60
C GLU A 110 5.24 1.70 8.78
N VAL A 111 6.10 2.50 9.43
CA VAL A 111 5.92 3.94 9.55
C VAL A 111 6.94 4.62 8.65
N TYR A 112 6.45 5.39 7.67
CA TYR A 112 7.29 6.19 6.77
C TYR A 112 6.96 7.68 6.93
N THR A 113 7.84 8.41 7.59
CA THR A 113 7.79 9.86 7.64
C THR A 113 8.80 10.44 6.65
N PRO A 114 8.37 10.95 5.48
CA PRO A 114 9.30 11.58 4.55
C PRO A 114 9.92 12.83 5.21
N GLU A 115 11.25 12.96 5.15
CA GLU A 115 11.93 14.20 5.53
C GLU A 115 11.35 15.37 4.71
N GLU A 116 11.03 16.50 5.37
CA GLU A 116 10.26 17.60 4.78
C GLU A 116 10.96 18.32 3.61
#